data_AF-A0A517Q7K7-F1
#
_entry.id   AF-A0A517Q7K7-F1
#
_cell.length_a   1.000
_cell.length_b   1.000
_cell.length_c   1.000
_cell.angle_alpha   90.00
_cell.angle_beta   90.00
_cell.angle_gamma   90.00
#
_symmetry.space_group_name_H-M   'P 1'
#
loop_
_entity.id
_entity.type
_entity.pdbx_description
1 polymer ?
#
loop_
_entity_poly.entity_id
_entity_poly.type
_entity_poly.pdbx_seq_one_letter_code
_entity_poly.pdbx_strand_id
1 'polypeptide(L)'
;MIQRIATTGNEDDWRTFMTDYWRPVCRFSIRWGKINLTDAEEVAALTFAALIQNQLLARWLSNPSARLRTLICSVVRNVLSNQARVQTGRQNILEKLAHDPARPDWILDSQGASPEQLDLFYAAWVEELLQDCVETVMAEYYSTNRGDYFRVLYGKICEQMTAREIAEHLGLQTTTVENYFKHSRRQLADCLEKTLEARVRRYSDPRNFDSEFQQEWEDLGSYLTAQGGLEQAVHRSYATLDSLELRQREQQSVTDILNRLDQQGVRKPDPESEENRPLH
;
A
#
# COMPACT_ATOMS: atom_id res chain seq x y z
N MET A 1 -5.08 -12.06 8.19
CA MET A 1 -6.19 -11.20 7.72
C MET A 1 -6.78 -11.70 6.41
N ILE A 2 -5.97 -11.99 5.38
CA ILE A 2 -6.45 -12.45 4.06
C ILE A 2 -7.43 -13.62 4.14
N GLN A 3 -7.19 -14.58 5.04
CA GLN A 3 -8.11 -15.68 5.26
C GLN A 3 -9.51 -15.21 5.70
N ARG A 4 -9.61 -14.25 6.63
CA ARG A 4 -10.89 -13.69 7.06
C ARG A 4 -11.56 -12.90 5.94
N ILE A 5 -10.79 -12.15 5.17
CA ILE A 5 -11.30 -11.46 3.97
C ILE A 5 -11.91 -12.48 3.00
N ALA A 6 -11.19 -13.57 2.73
CA ALA A 6 -11.60 -14.62 1.80
C ALA A 6 -12.82 -15.43 2.30
N THR A 7 -12.96 -15.65 3.61
CA THR A 7 -14.03 -16.50 4.15
C THR A 7 -15.26 -15.74 4.63
N THR A 8 -15.09 -14.53 5.19
CA THR A 8 -16.17 -13.79 5.85
C THR A 8 -16.56 -12.51 5.12
N GLY A 9 -15.72 -12.00 4.21
CA GLY A 9 -15.97 -10.73 3.54
C GLY A 9 -16.05 -9.53 4.49
N ASN A 10 -15.46 -9.63 5.70
CA ASN A 10 -15.53 -8.61 6.75
C ASN A 10 -15.10 -7.22 6.21
N GLU A 11 -15.95 -6.21 6.39
CA GLU A 11 -15.72 -4.85 5.90
C GLU A 11 -14.49 -4.20 6.53
N ASP A 12 -14.24 -4.37 7.82
CA ASP A 12 -13.10 -3.76 8.52
C ASP A 12 -11.77 -4.33 8.03
N ASP A 13 -11.72 -5.64 7.75
CA ASP A 13 -10.54 -6.27 7.16
C ASP A 13 -10.33 -5.77 5.73
N TRP A 14 -11.40 -5.61 4.92
CA TRP A 14 -11.32 -5.00 3.59
C TRP A 14 -10.88 -3.55 3.64
N ARG A 15 -11.42 -2.75 4.56
CA ARG A 15 -11.05 -1.35 4.76
C ARG A 15 -9.56 -1.24 5.09
N THR A 16 -9.09 -2.06 6.02
CA THR A 16 -7.66 -2.11 6.38
C THR A 16 -6.78 -2.50 5.20
N PHE A 17 -7.18 -3.53 4.44
CA PHE A 17 -6.46 -3.97 3.25
C PHE A 17 -6.42 -2.88 2.17
N MET A 18 -7.54 -2.21 1.92
CA MET A 18 -7.62 -1.13 0.94
C MET A 18 -6.75 0.06 1.39
N THR A 19 -6.80 0.47 2.66
CA THR A 19 -5.92 1.52 3.19
C THR A 19 -4.44 1.17 3.04
N ASP A 20 -4.04 -0.09 3.27
CA ASP A 20 -2.63 -0.49 3.10
C ASP A 20 -2.13 -0.44 1.65
N TYR A 21 -3.02 -0.56 0.67
CA TYR A 21 -2.65 -0.72 -0.73
C TYR A 21 -3.14 0.39 -1.65
N TRP A 22 -4.05 1.26 -1.22
CA TRP A 22 -4.62 2.31 -2.06
C TRP A 22 -3.53 3.29 -2.51
N ARG A 23 -2.73 3.83 -1.57
CA ARG A 23 -1.63 4.74 -1.89
C ARG A 23 -0.54 4.08 -2.77
N PRO A 24 -0.07 2.84 -2.48
CA PRO A 24 0.83 2.11 -3.38
C PRO A 24 0.27 1.93 -4.79
N VAL A 25 -1.01 1.57 -4.92
CA VAL A 25 -1.68 1.41 -6.23
C VAL A 25 -1.73 2.74 -6.98
N CYS A 26 -2.11 3.83 -6.32
CA CYS A 26 -2.15 5.16 -6.93
C CYS A 26 -0.75 5.62 -7.38
N ARG A 27 0.26 5.53 -6.50
CA ARG A 27 1.66 5.90 -6.81
C ARG A 27 2.21 5.10 -7.98
N PHE A 28 2.01 3.78 -7.98
CA PHE A 28 2.42 2.93 -9.09
C PHE A 28 1.72 3.33 -10.39
N SER A 29 0.40 3.56 -10.34
CA SER A 29 -0.39 3.92 -11.52
C SER A 29 0.04 5.27 -12.12
N ILE A 30 0.34 6.26 -11.28
CA ILE A 30 0.89 7.55 -11.73
C ILE A 30 2.24 7.37 -12.42
N ARG A 31 3.14 6.58 -11.84
CA ARG A 31 4.50 6.37 -12.37
C ARG A 31 4.52 5.55 -13.65
N TRP A 32 3.86 4.39 -13.61
CA TRP A 32 3.85 3.44 -14.71
C TRP A 32 2.88 3.84 -15.81
N GLY A 33 1.65 4.19 -15.42
CA GLY A 33 0.59 4.59 -16.33
C GLY A 33 0.74 6.01 -16.88
N LYS A 34 1.57 6.86 -16.23
CA LYS A 34 1.75 8.28 -16.57
C LYS A 34 0.44 9.06 -16.58
N ILE A 35 -0.41 8.74 -15.60
CA ILE A 35 -1.74 9.34 -15.40
C ILE A 35 -1.75 10.27 -14.19
N ASN A 36 -2.76 11.13 -14.10
CA ASN A 36 -2.95 12.00 -12.95
C ASN A 36 -3.53 11.24 -11.74
N LEU A 37 -3.57 11.89 -10.57
CA LEU A 37 -4.06 11.26 -9.35
C LEU A 37 -5.52 10.80 -9.48
N THR A 38 -6.42 11.61 -10.06
CA THR A 38 -7.84 11.23 -10.22
C THR A 38 -8.02 9.96 -11.05
N ASP A 39 -7.30 9.82 -12.16
CA ASP A 39 -7.34 8.60 -12.96
C ASP A 39 -6.72 7.41 -12.19
N ALA A 40 -5.69 7.67 -11.38
CA ALA A 40 -5.09 6.64 -10.53
C ALA A 40 -6.03 6.14 -9.43
N GLU A 41 -6.93 6.98 -8.91
CA GLU A 41 -7.99 6.55 -7.98
C GLU A 41 -9.01 5.66 -8.66
N GLU A 42 -9.35 5.94 -9.92
CA GLU A 42 -10.21 5.04 -10.70
C GLU A 42 -9.53 3.69 -10.89
N VAL A 43 -8.23 3.68 -11.19
CA VAL A 43 -7.43 2.44 -11.26
C VAL A 43 -7.46 1.70 -9.92
N ALA A 44 -7.32 2.40 -8.80
CA ALA A 44 -7.40 1.80 -7.47
C ALA A 44 -8.78 1.16 -7.23
N ALA A 45 -9.87 1.89 -7.51
CA ALA A 45 -11.23 1.39 -7.38
C ALA A 45 -11.49 0.15 -8.24
N LEU A 46 -11.06 0.15 -9.50
CA LEU A 46 -11.17 -0.99 -10.41
C LEU A 46 -10.30 -2.17 -9.96
N THR A 47 -9.11 -1.91 -9.43
CA THR A 47 -8.21 -2.93 -8.87
C THR A 47 -8.87 -3.64 -7.71
N PHE A 48 -9.41 -2.89 -6.75
CA PHE A 48 -10.08 -3.47 -5.58
C PHE A 48 -11.38 -4.19 -5.95
N ALA A 49 -12.17 -3.63 -6.87
CA ALA A 49 -13.34 -4.31 -7.41
C ALA A 49 -12.97 -5.64 -8.06
N ALA A 50 -11.90 -5.67 -8.87
CA ALA A 50 -11.41 -6.90 -9.51
C ALA A 50 -10.94 -7.94 -8.47
N LEU A 51 -10.20 -7.52 -7.42
CA LEU A 51 -9.77 -8.40 -6.33
C LEU A 51 -10.96 -9.09 -5.64
N ILE A 52 -12.03 -8.34 -5.43
CA ILE A 52 -13.24 -8.79 -4.73
C ILE A 52 -14.09 -9.67 -5.64
N GLN A 53 -14.51 -9.15 -6.79
CA GLN A 53 -15.42 -9.83 -7.71
C GLN A 53 -14.87 -11.16 -8.23
N ASN A 54 -13.55 -11.24 -8.43
CA ASN A 54 -12.89 -12.46 -8.91
C ASN A 54 -12.30 -13.33 -7.78
N GLN A 55 -12.60 -12.98 -6.52
CA GLN A 55 -12.13 -13.69 -5.31
C GLN A 55 -10.61 -13.96 -5.34
N LEU A 56 -9.82 -13.02 -5.87
CA LEU A 56 -8.41 -13.25 -6.18
C LEU A 56 -7.57 -13.50 -4.93
N LEU A 57 -7.94 -12.88 -3.81
CA LEU A 57 -7.29 -13.12 -2.52
C LEU A 57 -7.56 -14.54 -2.01
N ALA A 58 -8.76 -15.08 -2.20
CA ALA A 58 -9.08 -16.46 -1.83
C ALA A 58 -8.33 -17.47 -2.72
N ARG A 59 -8.29 -17.22 -4.03
CA ARG A 59 -7.53 -18.05 -4.99
C ARG A 59 -6.03 -18.04 -4.69
N TRP A 60 -5.47 -16.87 -4.39
CA TRP A 60 -4.07 -16.73 -4.00
C TRP A 60 -3.76 -17.45 -2.68
N LEU A 61 -4.64 -17.36 -1.68
CA LEU A 61 -4.47 -18.05 -0.41
C LEU A 61 -4.43 -19.58 -0.57
N SER A 62 -5.25 -20.12 -1.48
CA SER A 62 -5.29 -21.56 -1.76
C SER A 62 -4.05 -22.07 -2.50
N ASN A 63 -3.35 -21.20 -3.25
CA ASN A 63 -2.11 -21.55 -3.96
C ASN A 63 -1.17 -20.34 -4.08
N PRO A 64 -0.40 -20.01 -3.02
CA PRO A 64 0.47 -18.85 -3.01
C PRO A 64 1.75 -19.14 -3.81
N SER A 65 1.72 -18.88 -5.12
CA SER A 65 2.88 -19.01 -6.00
C SER A 65 3.82 -17.80 -5.99
N ALA A 66 3.38 -16.67 -5.43
CA ALA A 66 4.13 -15.42 -5.34
C ALA A 66 3.69 -14.59 -4.12
N ARG A 67 4.43 -13.53 -3.77
CA ARG A 67 4.03 -12.59 -2.71
C ARG A 67 2.73 -11.87 -3.07
N LEU A 68 1.96 -11.47 -2.08
CA LEU A 68 0.70 -10.72 -2.24
C LEU A 68 0.88 -9.44 -3.09
N ARG A 69 2.01 -8.75 -2.93
CA ARG A 69 2.34 -7.55 -3.72
C ARG A 69 2.48 -7.85 -5.20
N THR A 70 3.00 -9.02 -5.57
CA THR A 70 3.12 -9.47 -6.96
C THR A 70 1.74 -9.67 -7.57
N LEU A 71 0.80 -10.28 -6.82
CA LEU A 71 -0.59 -10.39 -7.25
C LEU A 71 -1.19 -9.00 -7.50
N ILE A 72 -1.08 -8.08 -6.53
CA ILE A 72 -1.68 -6.75 -6.64
C ILE A 72 -1.07 -5.98 -7.82
N CYS A 73 0.25 -6.01 -7.99
CA CYS A 73 0.93 -5.39 -9.14
C CYS A 73 0.39 -5.93 -10.48
N SER A 74 0.19 -7.25 -10.59
CA SER A 74 -0.39 -7.87 -11.79
C SER A 74 -1.81 -7.39 -12.06
N VAL A 75 -2.65 -7.28 -11.03
CA VAL A 75 -4.03 -6.77 -11.17
C VAL A 75 -4.03 -5.31 -11.62
N VAL A 76 -3.23 -4.45 -10.99
CA VAL A 76 -3.15 -3.02 -11.35
C VAL A 76 -2.67 -2.83 -12.79
N ARG A 77 -1.63 -3.56 -13.22
CA ARG A 77 -1.14 -3.55 -14.60
C ARG A 77 -2.24 -3.94 -15.59
N ASN A 78 -3.01 -4.96 -15.26
CA ASN A 78 -4.12 -5.45 -16.07
C ASN A 78 -5.23 -4.39 -16.19
N VAL A 79 -5.56 -3.70 -15.10
CA VAL A 79 -6.50 -2.56 -15.10
C VAL A 79 -5.98 -1.43 -15.99
N LEU A 80 -4.72 -1.01 -15.83
CA LEU A 80 -4.08 0.05 -16.63
C LEU A 80 -4.06 -0.30 -18.13
N SER A 81 -3.67 -1.53 -18.48
CA SER A 81 -3.64 -1.99 -19.87
C SER A 81 -5.03 -1.97 -20.52
N ASN A 82 -6.06 -2.37 -19.77
CA ASN A 82 -7.43 -2.35 -20.24
C ASN A 82 -7.98 -0.93 -20.37
N GLN A 83 -7.69 -0.02 -19.43
CA GLN A 83 -8.08 1.39 -19.55
C GLN A 83 -7.46 2.05 -20.79
N ALA A 84 -6.17 1.83 -21.07
CA ALA A 84 -5.52 2.36 -22.28
C ALA A 84 -6.19 1.86 -23.58
N ARG A 85 -6.63 0.59 -23.60
CA ARG A 85 -7.38 0.00 -24.72
C ARG A 85 -8.79 0.58 -24.86
N VAL A 86 -9.47 0.86 -23.75
CA VAL A 86 -10.84 1.42 -23.75
C VAL A 86 -10.86 2.92 -24.09
N GLN A 87 -9.83 3.68 -23.73
CA GLN A 87 -9.64 5.05 -24.23
C GLN A 87 -9.45 5.06 -25.77
N THR A 88 -8.97 3.96 -26.33
CA THR A 88 -8.84 3.73 -27.79
C THR A 88 -10.12 3.14 -28.42
N GLY A 89 -11.06 2.62 -27.62
CA GLY A 89 -12.34 2.04 -28.06
C GLY A 89 -13.37 2.02 -26.92
N ARG A 90 -14.33 2.95 -26.97
CA ARG A 90 -15.27 3.31 -25.87
C ARG A 90 -16.02 2.14 -25.20
N GLN A 91 -16.14 2.28 -23.87
CA GLN A 91 -17.06 1.68 -22.88
C GLN A 91 -17.35 0.17 -22.94
N ASN A 92 -16.71 -0.60 -22.05
CA ASN A 92 -17.28 -1.77 -21.33
C ASN A 92 -16.22 -2.43 -20.43
N ILE A 93 -15.76 -1.74 -19.37
CA ILE A 93 -14.70 -2.27 -18.48
C ILE A 93 -15.29 -3.13 -17.36
N LEU A 94 -16.31 -2.62 -16.66
CA LEU A 94 -16.93 -3.34 -15.55
C LEU A 94 -17.68 -4.59 -16.02
N GLU A 95 -18.39 -4.53 -17.15
CA GLU A 95 -19.04 -5.72 -17.74
C GLU A 95 -18.02 -6.76 -18.24
N LYS A 96 -16.89 -6.35 -18.83
CA LYS A 96 -15.88 -7.31 -19.30
C LYS A 96 -15.07 -7.95 -18.18
N LEU A 97 -14.90 -7.25 -17.06
CA LEU A 97 -14.25 -7.80 -15.86
C LEU A 97 -15.19 -8.68 -15.04
N ALA A 98 -16.50 -8.43 -15.08
CA ALA A 98 -17.49 -9.17 -14.31
C ALA A 98 -18.17 -10.33 -15.06
N HIS A 99 -18.00 -10.46 -16.38
CA HIS A 99 -18.85 -11.35 -17.20
C HIS A 99 -18.11 -12.30 -18.18
N ASP A 100 -16.81 -12.55 -17.99
CA ASP A 100 -16.12 -13.65 -18.69
C ASP A 100 -15.82 -14.82 -17.74
N PRO A 101 -16.80 -15.70 -17.47
CA PRO A 101 -16.60 -16.89 -16.63
C PRO A 101 -15.64 -17.92 -17.27
N ALA A 102 -15.27 -17.75 -18.54
CA ALA A 102 -14.37 -18.65 -19.27
C ALA A 102 -12.90 -18.21 -19.24
N ARG A 103 -12.55 -17.05 -18.66
CA ARG A 103 -11.16 -16.54 -18.62
C ARG A 103 -10.70 -15.97 -17.26
N PRO A 104 -10.69 -16.74 -16.16
CA PRO A 104 -10.13 -16.28 -14.88
C PRO A 104 -8.60 -16.34 -14.77
N ASP A 105 -7.90 -16.87 -15.77
CA ASP A 105 -6.48 -17.27 -15.66
C ASP A 105 -5.48 -16.15 -15.97
N TRP A 106 -5.80 -15.18 -16.83
CA TRP A 106 -4.85 -14.10 -17.20
C TRP A 106 -4.55 -13.10 -16.06
N ILE A 107 -5.38 -13.07 -15.01
CA ILE A 107 -5.15 -12.22 -13.83
C ILE A 107 -4.20 -12.89 -12.83
N LEU A 108 -4.21 -14.23 -12.76
CA LEU A 108 -3.36 -15.02 -11.88
C LEU A 108 -2.07 -15.52 -12.53
N ASP A 109 -1.89 -15.34 -13.85
CA ASP A 109 -0.59 -15.44 -14.49
C ASP A 109 0.34 -14.32 -13.97
N SER A 110 0.86 -14.52 -12.76
CA SER A 110 1.92 -13.75 -12.11
C SER A 110 3.21 -13.68 -12.94
N GLN A 111 3.29 -14.48 -14.00
CA GLN A 111 4.33 -14.51 -15.04
C GLN A 111 4.35 -13.24 -15.93
N GLY A 112 3.35 -12.35 -15.83
CA GLY A 112 3.18 -11.23 -16.76
C GLY A 112 3.81 -9.88 -16.37
N ALA A 113 4.24 -9.68 -15.12
CA ALA A 113 4.87 -8.42 -14.70
C ALA A 113 6.37 -8.44 -14.97
N SER A 114 6.90 -7.42 -15.64
CA SER A 114 8.36 -7.30 -15.82
C SER A 114 9.03 -7.02 -14.47
N PRO A 115 10.32 -7.39 -14.30
CA PRO A 115 11.08 -7.04 -13.08
C PRO A 115 11.01 -5.55 -12.76
N GLU A 116 11.11 -4.69 -13.78
CA GLU A 116 10.98 -3.23 -13.64
C GLU A 116 9.63 -2.82 -13.03
N GLN A 117 8.53 -3.44 -13.44
CA GLN A 117 7.20 -3.14 -12.87
C GLN A 117 7.10 -3.56 -11.41
N LEU A 118 7.64 -4.73 -11.08
CA LEU A 118 7.67 -5.22 -9.70
C LEU A 118 8.51 -4.31 -8.81
N ASP A 119 9.66 -3.86 -9.29
CA ASP A 119 10.54 -2.91 -8.59
C ASP A 119 9.86 -1.55 -8.38
N LEU A 120 9.14 -1.06 -9.39
CA LEU A 120 8.37 0.20 -9.29
C LEU A 120 7.20 0.08 -8.30
N PHE A 121 6.48 -1.04 -8.30
CA PHE A 121 5.40 -1.27 -7.34
C PHE A 121 5.97 -1.43 -5.92
N TYR A 122 7.09 -2.13 -5.78
CA TYR A 122 7.81 -2.26 -4.51
C TYR A 122 8.25 -0.89 -3.98
N ALA A 123 8.83 -0.03 -4.83
CA ALA A 123 9.19 1.34 -4.46
C ALA A 123 7.97 2.15 -3.98
N ALA A 124 6.84 2.07 -4.70
CA ALA A 124 5.60 2.74 -4.30
C ALA A 124 5.08 2.23 -2.94
N TRP A 125 5.22 0.94 -2.66
CA TRP A 125 4.84 0.33 -1.39
C TRP A 125 5.78 0.71 -0.24
N VAL A 126 7.09 0.80 -0.47
CA VAL A 126 8.06 1.26 0.54
C VAL A 126 7.84 2.72 0.88
N GLU A 127 7.58 3.58 -0.10
CA GLU A 127 7.29 5.00 0.16
C GLU A 127 6.08 5.20 1.05
N GLU A 128 5.06 4.39 0.85
CA GLU A 128 3.88 4.36 1.70
C GLU A 128 4.23 3.97 3.14
N LEU A 129 4.99 2.88 3.30
CA LEU A 129 5.49 2.45 4.60
C LEU A 129 6.26 3.56 5.32
N LEU A 130 7.12 4.29 4.58
CA LEU A 130 7.91 5.40 5.13
C LEU A 130 7.03 6.59 5.53
N GLN A 131 6.01 6.93 4.75
CA GLN A 131 5.07 7.99 5.11
C GLN A 131 4.29 7.64 6.38
N ASP A 132 3.77 6.41 6.47
CA ASP A 132 3.09 5.93 7.68
C ASP A 132 3.99 6.03 8.92
N CYS A 133 5.29 5.73 8.78
CA CYS A 133 6.26 5.85 9.86
C CYS A 133 6.47 7.30 10.29
N VAL A 134 6.68 8.22 9.34
CA VAL A 134 6.87 9.65 9.65
C VAL A 134 5.65 10.23 10.35
N GLU A 135 4.45 9.89 9.90
CA GLU A 135 3.20 10.34 10.51
C GLU A 135 2.96 9.74 11.90
N THR A 136 3.33 8.48 12.10
CA THR A 136 3.27 7.83 13.41
C THR A 136 4.22 8.51 14.40
N VAL A 137 5.47 8.74 13.98
CA VAL A 137 6.47 9.46 14.78
C VAL A 137 6.02 10.90 15.08
N MET A 138 5.38 11.56 14.11
CA MET A 138 4.78 12.88 14.30
C MET A 138 3.74 12.84 15.44
N ALA A 139 2.77 11.93 15.35
CA ALA A 139 1.70 11.80 16.34
C ALA A 139 2.23 11.48 17.74
N GLU A 140 3.23 10.59 17.85
CA GLU A 140 3.88 10.25 19.11
C GLU A 140 4.57 11.46 19.76
N TYR A 141 5.32 12.26 18.97
CA TYR A 141 5.98 13.45 19.49
C TYR A 141 5.00 14.53 19.93
N TYR A 142 3.95 14.79 19.15
CA TYR A 142 2.94 15.77 19.53
C TYR A 142 2.12 15.35 20.75
N SER A 143 1.76 14.07 20.86
CA SER A 143 1.03 13.56 22.04
C SER A 143 1.84 13.65 23.34
N THR A 144 3.17 13.64 23.25
CA THR A 144 4.09 13.73 24.40
C THR A 144 4.70 15.13 24.60
N ASN A 145 4.14 16.16 23.96
CA ASN A 145 4.62 17.55 24.00
C ASN A 145 6.09 17.72 23.58
N ARG A 146 6.56 16.86 22.68
CA ARG A 146 7.93 16.83 22.13
C ARG A 146 7.95 17.20 20.64
N GLY A 147 7.03 18.07 20.21
CA GLY A 147 6.84 18.47 18.81
C GLY A 147 8.11 19.00 18.13
N ASP A 148 9.03 19.62 18.88
CA ASP A 148 10.29 20.13 18.31
C ASP A 148 11.23 19.01 17.82
N TYR A 149 11.18 17.81 18.40
CA TYR A 149 11.93 16.65 17.88
C TYR A 149 11.45 16.29 16.47
N PHE A 150 10.14 16.36 16.25
CA PHE A 150 9.56 16.10 14.94
C PHE A 150 9.86 17.24 13.97
N ARG A 151 9.70 18.50 14.37
CA ARG A 151 10.04 19.66 13.52
C ARG A 151 11.49 19.62 13.06
N VAL A 152 12.41 19.24 13.95
CA VAL A 152 13.82 19.01 13.60
C VAL A 152 13.95 17.87 12.59
N LEU A 153 13.30 16.72 12.81
CA LEU A 153 13.34 15.59 11.86
C LEU A 153 12.84 16.00 10.47
N TYR A 154 11.67 16.62 10.43
CA TYR A 154 10.99 17.03 9.20
C TYR A 154 11.78 18.10 8.46
N GLY A 155 12.23 19.15 9.14
CA GLY A 155 13.03 20.21 8.53
C GLY A 155 14.34 19.69 7.93
N LYS A 156 15.00 18.75 8.60
CA LYS A 156 16.29 18.22 8.16
C LYS A 156 16.17 17.21 7.01
N ILE A 157 15.10 16.42 6.96
CA ILE A 157 14.90 15.38 5.93
C ILE A 157 14.04 15.91 4.77
N CYS A 158 12.85 16.43 5.05
CA CYS A 158 11.86 16.79 4.04
C CYS A 158 12.12 18.19 3.46
N GLU A 159 12.49 19.16 4.31
CA GLU A 159 12.78 20.54 3.86
C GLU A 159 14.27 20.77 3.56
N GLN A 160 15.11 19.76 3.82
CA GLN A 160 16.57 19.79 3.63
C GLN A 160 17.28 20.99 4.28
N MET A 161 16.72 21.54 5.36
CA MET A 161 17.30 22.67 6.07
C MET A 161 18.57 22.28 6.81
N THR A 162 19.48 23.23 6.93
CA THR A 162 20.67 23.09 7.76
C THR A 162 20.31 23.13 9.24
N ALA A 163 21.16 22.56 10.10
CA ALA A 163 20.95 22.59 11.54
C ALA A 163 20.88 24.03 12.10
N ARG A 164 21.54 24.97 11.43
CA ARG A 164 21.51 26.40 11.78
C ARG A 164 20.16 27.04 11.48
N GLU A 165 19.63 26.84 10.28
CA GLU A 165 18.32 27.39 9.90
C GLU A 165 17.22 26.84 10.84
N ILE A 166 17.24 25.54 11.11
CA ILE A 166 16.30 24.91 12.06
C ILE A 166 16.44 25.51 13.47
N ALA A 167 17.67 25.72 13.93
CA ALA A 167 17.94 26.33 15.23
C ALA A 167 17.37 27.77 15.30
N GLU A 168 17.57 28.56 14.25
CA GLU A 168 17.02 29.92 14.15
C GLU A 168 15.48 29.92 14.13
N HIS A 169 14.85 29.05 13.33
CA HIS A 169 13.40 28.96 13.22
C HIS A 169 12.70 28.45 14.50
N LEU A 170 13.34 27.55 15.24
CA LEU A 170 12.77 26.94 16.44
C LEU A 170 13.23 27.63 17.74
N GLY A 171 14.13 28.62 17.66
CA GLY A 171 14.72 29.25 18.85
C GLY A 171 15.57 28.29 19.68
N LEU A 172 16.23 27.32 19.03
CA LEU A 172 17.05 26.29 19.66
C LEU A 172 18.55 26.57 19.46
N GLN A 173 19.40 25.86 20.19
CA GLN A 173 20.83 25.80 19.88
C GLN A 173 21.09 24.75 18.80
N THR A 174 22.07 24.99 17.91
CA THR A 174 22.47 24.01 16.87
C THR A 174 22.82 22.64 17.45
N THR A 175 23.49 22.61 18.61
CA THR A 175 23.80 21.36 19.34
C THR A 175 22.54 20.61 19.79
N THR A 176 21.48 21.34 20.16
CA THR A 176 20.19 20.75 20.51
C THR A 176 19.50 20.18 19.27
N VAL A 177 19.56 20.88 18.14
CA VAL A 177 19.05 20.40 16.85
C VAL A 177 19.74 19.08 16.45
N GLU A 178 21.07 18.99 16.54
CA GLU A 178 21.79 17.75 16.24
C GLU A 178 21.38 16.59 17.16
N ASN A 179 21.23 16.86 18.46
CA ASN A 179 20.79 15.87 19.43
C ASN A 179 19.36 15.39 19.16
N TYR A 180 18.43 16.32 18.88
CA TYR A 180 17.05 16.02 18.54
C TYR A 180 16.97 15.20 17.26
N PHE A 181 17.72 15.59 16.22
CA PHE A 181 17.79 14.85 14.96
C PHE A 181 18.31 13.42 15.16
N LYS A 182 19.39 13.23 15.93
CA LYS A 182 19.92 11.90 16.23
C LYS A 182 18.89 11.01 16.93
N HIS A 183 18.14 11.57 17.88
CA HIS A 183 17.09 10.86 18.59
C HIS A 183 15.91 10.52 17.68
N SER A 184 15.38 11.51 16.96
CA SER A 184 14.20 11.33 16.09
C SER A 184 14.49 10.43 14.91
N ARG A 185 15.72 10.43 14.37
CA ARG A 185 16.15 9.45 13.37
C ARG A 185 16.11 8.02 13.90
N ARG A 186 16.58 7.78 15.12
CA ARG A 186 16.51 6.44 15.72
C ARG A 186 15.06 6.02 15.92
N GLN A 187 14.22 6.90 16.44
CA GLN A 187 12.78 6.65 16.57
C GLN A 187 12.12 6.30 15.23
N LEU A 188 12.51 6.97 14.15
CA LEU A 188 12.01 6.66 12.80
C LEU A 188 12.42 5.27 12.32
N ALA A 189 13.68 4.87 12.55
CA ALA A 189 14.15 3.52 12.21
C ALA A 189 13.43 2.44 13.02
N ASP A 190 13.27 2.64 14.34
CA ASP A 190 12.55 1.72 15.21
C ASP A 190 11.05 1.64 14.83
N CYS A 191 10.46 2.76 14.40
CA CYS A 191 9.10 2.81 13.89
C CYS A 191 8.96 2.04 12.57
N LEU A 192 9.94 2.14 11.67
CA LEU A 192 9.96 1.42 10.41
C LEU A 192 9.97 -0.09 10.60
N GLU A 193 10.82 -0.60 11.50
CA GLU A 193 10.88 -2.02 11.83
C GLU A 193 9.54 -2.53 12.35
N LYS A 194 8.95 -1.85 13.34
CA LYS A 194 7.63 -2.21 13.91
C LYS A 194 6.51 -2.15 12.89
N THR A 195 6.51 -1.14 12.03
CA THR A 195 5.49 -0.97 11.00
C THR A 195 5.61 -2.08 9.96
N LEU A 196 6.83 -2.44 9.54
CA LEU A 196 7.06 -3.57 8.66
C LEU A 196 6.60 -4.88 9.30
N GLU A 197 7.01 -5.13 10.54
CA GLU A 197 6.64 -6.32 11.31
C GLU A 197 5.12 -6.49 11.36
N ALA A 198 4.40 -5.42 11.70
CA ALA A 198 2.94 -5.40 11.75
C ALA A 198 2.31 -5.68 10.37
N ARG A 199 2.87 -5.12 9.29
CA ARG A 199 2.35 -5.28 7.93
C ARG A 199 2.60 -6.69 7.39
N VAL A 200 3.78 -7.27 7.62
CA VAL A 200 4.09 -8.66 7.27
C VAL A 200 3.19 -9.61 8.06
N ARG A 201 3.13 -9.47 9.39
CA ARG A 201 2.29 -10.32 10.27
C ARG A 201 0.82 -10.34 9.84
N ARG A 202 0.30 -9.23 9.31
CA ARG A 202 -1.10 -9.10 8.87
C ARG A 202 -1.44 -10.04 7.71
N TYR A 203 -0.47 -10.27 6.81
CA TYR A 203 -0.68 -10.91 5.52
C TYR A 203 0.01 -12.28 5.37
N SER A 204 1.00 -12.60 6.20
CA SER A 204 1.71 -13.87 6.20
C SER A 204 0.98 -15.00 6.93
N ASP A 205 1.34 -16.25 6.62
CA ASP A 205 0.99 -17.40 7.46
C ASP A 205 1.76 -17.30 8.79
N PRO A 206 1.10 -17.40 9.96
CA PRO A 206 1.78 -17.37 11.26
C PRO A 206 2.95 -18.34 11.40
N ARG A 207 2.93 -19.47 10.67
CA ARG A 207 4.00 -20.48 10.70
C ARG A 207 5.27 -20.05 9.97
N ASN A 208 5.16 -19.14 9.00
CA ASN A 208 6.27 -18.67 8.18
C ASN A 208 6.69 -17.23 8.50
N PHE A 209 5.99 -16.58 9.44
CA PHE A 209 6.14 -15.17 9.77
C PHE A 209 7.61 -14.74 9.95
N ASP A 210 8.39 -15.47 10.76
CA ASP A 210 9.79 -15.09 11.04
C ASP A 210 10.65 -15.07 9.77
N SER A 211 10.49 -16.09 8.91
CA SER A 211 11.22 -16.18 7.65
C SER A 211 10.79 -15.11 6.64
N GLU A 212 9.49 -14.83 6.56
CA GLU A 212 8.96 -13.81 5.66
C GLU A 212 9.37 -12.40 6.11
N PHE A 213 9.33 -12.13 7.42
CA PHE A 213 9.76 -10.86 7.98
C PHE A 213 11.25 -10.63 7.76
N GLN A 214 12.10 -11.64 8.02
CA GLN A 214 13.54 -11.51 7.82
C GLN A 214 13.89 -11.20 6.37
N GLN A 215 13.30 -11.95 5.42
CA GLN A 215 13.52 -11.71 4.00
C GLN A 215 13.04 -10.30 3.59
N GLU A 216 11.88 -9.89 4.09
CA GLU A 216 11.32 -8.58 3.78
C GLU A 216 12.17 -7.44 4.36
N TRP A 217 12.74 -7.63 5.55
CA TRP A 217 13.64 -6.67 6.18
C TRP A 217 14.94 -6.52 5.41
N GLU A 218 15.50 -7.62 4.89
CA GLU A 218 16.68 -7.62 4.02
C GLU A 218 16.40 -6.93 2.67
N ASP A 219 15.25 -7.21 2.05
CA ASP A 219 14.83 -6.58 0.80
C ASP A 219 14.64 -5.07 0.99
N LEU A 220 14.02 -4.65 2.11
CA LEU A 220 13.87 -3.24 2.47
C LEU A 220 15.22 -2.57 2.72
N GLY A 221 16.11 -3.20 3.47
CA GLY A 221 17.46 -2.68 3.74
C GLY A 221 18.27 -2.48 2.45
N SER A 222 18.19 -3.43 1.52
CA SER A 222 18.82 -3.35 0.21
C SER A 222 18.26 -2.21 -0.63
N TYR A 223 16.93 -2.06 -0.65
CA TYR A 223 16.26 -0.96 -1.32
C TYR A 223 16.66 0.40 -0.73
N LEU A 224 16.60 0.57 0.60
CA LEU A 224 16.97 1.82 1.26
C LEU A 224 18.43 2.18 0.97
N THR A 225 19.35 1.20 0.99
CA THR A 225 20.75 1.41 0.63
C THR A 225 20.89 1.91 -0.81
N ALA A 226 20.19 1.28 -1.76
CA ALA A 226 20.18 1.71 -3.16
C ALA A 226 19.59 3.12 -3.37
N GLN A 227 18.67 3.55 -2.49
CA GLN A 227 18.08 4.89 -2.52
C GLN A 227 18.93 5.96 -1.78
N GLY A 228 20.07 5.60 -1.19
CA GLY A 228 20.94 6.54 -0.45
C GLY A 228 20.67 6.62 1.06
N GLY A 229 19.96 5.63 1.61
CA GLY A 229 19.63 5.52 3.03
C GLY A 229 18.19 5.90 3.37
N LEU A 230 17.83 5.73 4.64
CA LEU A 230 16.48 5.98 5.17
C LEU A 230 16.04 7.42 4.92
N GLU A 231 16.89 8.39 5.25
CA GLU A 231 16.58 9.82 5.12
C GLU A 231 16.29 10.19 3.66
N GLN A 232 17.10 9.68 2.72
CA GLN A 232 16.93 9.98 1.30
C GLN A 232 15.66 9.32 0.73
N ALA A 233 15.32 8.11 1.17
CA ALA A 233 14.10 7.43 0.79
C ALA A 233 12.85 8.16 1.34
N VAL A 234 12.88 8.64 2.58
CA VAL A 234 11.82 9.45 3.18
C VAL A 234 11.64 10.76 2.43
N HIS A 235 12.73 11.48 2.14
CA HIS A 235 12.64 12.71 1.35
C HIS A 235 11.95 12.46 -0.01
N ARG A 236 12.28 11.36 -0.70
CA ARG A 236 11.65 11.02 -2.00
C ARG A 236 10.15 10.70 -1.86
N SER A 237 9.73 10.05 -0.77
CA SER A 237 8.32 9.69 -0.59
C SER A 237 7.42 10.93 -0.46
N TYR A 238 7.94 12.00 0.15
CA TYR A 238 7.28 13.30 0.29
C TYR A 238 7.45 14.23 -0.93
N ALA A 239 8.47 14.03 -1.76
CA ALA A 239 8.70 14.88 -2.94
C ALA A 239 7.71 14.64 -4.10
N THR A 240 7.06 13.46 -4.14
CA THR A 240 6.25 13.06 -5.32
C THR A 240 4.81 13.59 -5.25
N LEU A 241 4.18 13.53 -4.07
CA LEU A 241 2.77 13.84 -3.87
C LEU A 241 2.56 14.42 -2.46
N ASP A 242 1.64 15.35 -2.31
CA ASP A 242 1.23 15.87 -1.01
C ASP A 242 0.59 14.75 -0.17
N SER A 243 1.25 14.40 0.94
CA SER A 243 0.80 13.35 1.85
C SER A 243 -0.58 13.64 2.45
N LEU A 244 -0.88 14.91 2.74
CA LEU A 244 -2.14 15.27 3.39
C LEU A 244 -3.31 15.17 2.42
N GLU A 245 -3.13 15.66 1.19
CA GLU A 245 -4.12 15.51 0.12
C GLU A 245 -4.39 14.01 -0.14
N LEU A 246 -3.33 13.21 -0.26
CA LEU A 246 -3.46 11.76 -0.48
C LEU A 246 -4.26 11.06 0.61
N ARG A 247 -4.04 11.38 1.89
CA ARG A 247 -4.75 10.78 3.02
C ARG A 247 -6.24 11.10 3.01
N GLN A 248 -6.59 12.35 2.73
CA GLN A 248 -8.00 12.76 2.64
C GLN A 248 -8.71 12.03 1.50
N ARG A 249 -8.05 11.96 0.34
CA ARG A 249 -8.55 11.30 -0.85
C ARG A 249 -8.69 9.79 -0.68
N GLU A 250 -7.71 9.15 -0.03
CA GLU A 250 -7.75 7.73 0.33
C GLU A 250 -8.99 7.39 1.18
N GLN A 251 -9.21 8.12 2.28
CA GLN A 251 -10.34 7.85 3.19
C GLN A 251 -11.68 7.93 2.49
N GLN A 252 -11.86 8.94 1.62
CA GLN A 252 -13.06 9.12 0.82
C GLN A 252 -13.20 7.99 -0.21
N SER A 253 -12.14 7.71 -0.98
CA SER A 253 -12.13 6.71 -2.03
C SER A 253 -12.39 5.30 -1.51
N VAL A 254 -11.73 4.90 -0.41
CA VAL A 254 -11.95 3.60 0.23
C VAL A 254 -13.41 3.46 0.68
N THR A 255 -13.97 4.49 1.31
CA THR A 255 -15.38 4.47 1.74
C THR A 255 -16.33 4.35 0.54
N ASP A 256 -16.07 5.06 -0.55
CA ASP A 256 -16.89 4.99 -1.77
C ASP A 256 -16.82 3.62 -2.44
N ILE A 257 -15.64 3.00 -2.50
CA ILE A 257 -15.46 1.65 -3.04
C ILE A 257 -16.27 0.64 -2.22
N LEU A 258 -16.15 0.68 -0.89
CA LEU A 258 -16.87 -0.24 0.00
C LEU A 258 -18.39 -0.10 -0.17
N ASN A 259 -18.92 1.13 -0.18
CA ASN A 259 -20.34 1.41 -0.38
C ASN A 259 -20.88 0.90 -1.73
N ARG A 260 -20.12 1.06 -2.81
CA ARG A 260 -20.51 0.58 -4.16
C ARG A 260 -20.61 -0.94 -4.20
N LEU A 261 -19.70 -1.64 -3.52
CA LEU A 261 -19.66 -3.10 -3.51
C LEU A 261 -20.81 -3.70 -2.69
N ASP A 262 -21.23 -3.04 -1.61
CA ASP A 262 -22.41 -3.43 -0.84
C ASP A 262 -23.70 -3.26 -1.65
N GLN A 263 -23.82 -2.16 -2.39
CA GLN A 263 -24.97 -1.91 -3.27
C GLN A 263 -25.08 -2.92 -4.43
N GLN A 264 -23.96 -3.48 -4.88
CA GLN A 264 -23.91 -4.46 -5.97
C GLN A 264 -24.11 -5.91 -5.49
N GLY A 265 -24.26 -6.17 -4.18
CA GLY A 265 -24.46 -7.52 -3.63
C GLY A 265 -23.25 -8.46 -3.75
N VAL A 266 -22.09 -7.93 -4.16
CA VAL A 266 -20.87 -8.69 -4.51
C VAL A 266 -20.19 -9.33 -3.29
N ARG A 267 -20.50 -8.88 -2.06
CA ARG A 267 -19.86 -9.36 -0.83
C ARG A 267 -20.44 -10.63 -0.21
N LYS A 268 -21.55 -11.18 -0.72
CA LYS A 268 -22.08 -12.42 -0.15
C LYS A 268 -21.30 -13.63 -0.70
N PRO A 269 -20.62 -14.42 0.14
CA PRO A 269 -20.16 -15.74 -0.29
C PRO A 269 -21.38 -16.61 -0.62
N ASP A 270 -21.28 -17.42 -1.68
CA ASP A 270 -22.35 -18.31 -2.13
C ASP A 270 -22.84 -19.23 -0.98
N PRO A 271 -24.16 -19.32 -0.74
CA PRO A 271 -24.72 -20.22 0.27
C PRO A 271 -24.71 -21.71 -0.13
N GLU A 272 -24.23 -22.08 -1.32
CA GLU A 272 -24.43 -23.43 -1.89
C GLU A 272 -23.33 -24.47 -1.57
N SER A 273 -22.58 -24.34 -0.47
CA SER A 273 -21.60 -25.36 -0.06
C SER A 273 -21.99 -26.23 1.15
N GLU A 274 -23.22 -26.10 1.68
CA GLU A 274 -23.70 -26.96 2.80
C GLU A 274 -24.75 -28.02 2.45
N GLU A 275 -25.29 -28.07 1.24
CA GLU A 275 -26.30 -29.08 0.84
C GLU A 275 -25.73 -30.12 -0.14
N ASN A 276 -24.81 -30.97 0.33
CA ASN A 276 -24.61 -32.30 -0.23
C ASN A 276 -23.89 -33.21 0.77
N ARG A 277 -24.60 -33.59 1.84
CA ARG A 277 -24.32 -34.85 2.56
C ARG A 277 -25.23 -35.92 1.99
N PRO A 278 -24.70 -37.04 1.44
CA PRO A 278 -25.55 -38.13 1.02
C PRO A 278 -26.15 -38.81 2.24
N LEU A 279 -27.48 -38.85 2.29
CA LEU A 279 -28.21 -39.91 2.97
C LEU A 279 -28.12 -41.15 2.08
N HIS A 280 -27.23 -42.08 2.42
CA HIS A 280 -27.46 -43.53 2.43
C HIS A 280 -26.18 -44.29 2.77
#